data_AF-A0A090TAL8-F1
#
_entry.id   AF-A0A090TAL8-F1
#
_cell.length_a   1.000
_cell.length_b   1.000
_cell.length_c   1.000
_cell.angle_alpha   90.00
_cell.angle_beta   90.00
_cell.angle_gamma   90.00
#
_symmetry.space_group_name_H-M   'P 1'
#
loop_
_entity.id
_entity.type
_entity.pdbx_description
1 polymer ?
#
loop_
_entity_poly.entity_id
_entity_poly.type
_entity_poly.pdbx_seq_one_letter_code
_entity_poly.pdbx_strand_id
1 'polypeptide(L)'
;MKKWIVVLFALLPSLALAAGGNVNLDKANNDLTDKASLQNGAKLFMNYCFACHSTQYQRYERVATDLGIPVDLAKENLVFDPEAKIGDLMVNAMPQKQAAAWFGAAPPDLTLVARVRGVDWLYTYLRTFYVDPSRPFGVNNTTFPNVGMPHVLEELQGIPTPIFETKVVDGEEVQVIVGTETDGVVS
;
A
#
# COMPACT_ATOMS: atom_id res chain seq x y z
N MET A 1 -40.28 -12.25 31.35
CA MET A 1 -39.31 -11.13 31.44
C MET A 1 -37.87 -11.53 31.06
N LYS A 2 -37.40 -12.75 31.35
CA LYS A 2 -36.00 -13.18 31.09
C LYS A 2 -35.65 -13.42 29.59
N LYS A 3 -36.63 -13.73 28.73
CA LYS A 3 -36.41 -13.99 27.28
C LYS A 3 -36.15 -12.73 26.45
N TRP A 4 -36.70 -11.59 26.86
CA TRP A 4 -36.52 -10.31 26.16
C TRP A 4 -35.11 -9.72 26.38
N ILE A 5 -34.49 -10.00 27.53
CA ILE A 5 -33.11 -9.59 27.85
C ILE A 5 -32.10 -10.29 26.92
N VAL A 6 -32.35 -11.56 26.56
CA VAL A 6 -31.47 -12.32 25.65
C VAL A 6 -31.55 -11.80 24.21
N VAL A 7 -32.74 -11.38 23.75
CA VAL A 7 -32.91 -10.77 22.42
C VAL A 7 -32.23 -9.40 22.35
N LEU A 8 -32.29 -8.60 23.41
CA LEU A 8 -31.59 -7.31 23.47
C LEU A 8 -30.06 -7.48 23.44
N PHE A 9 -29.52 -8.49 24.13
CA PHE A 9 -28.09 -8.79 24.11
C PHE A 9 -27.60 -9.43 22.81
N ALA A 10 -28.45 -10.18 22.09
CA ALA A 10 -28.10 -10.76 20.80
C ALA A 10 -28.06 -9.72 19.65
N LEU A 11 -28.73 -8.57 19.81
CA LEU A 11 -28.76 -7.47 18.84
C LEU A 11 -27.71 -6.37 19.12
N LEU A 12 -27.03 -6.42 20.27
CA LEU A 12 -25.95 -5.49 20.63
C LEU A 12 -24.70 -5.53 19.72
N PRO A 13 -24.30 -6.65 19.07
CA PRO A 13 -23.11 -6.65 18.22
C PRO A 13 -23.29 -5.97 16.86
N SER A 14 -24.51 -5.54 16.49
CA SER A 14 -24.75 -4.89 15.18
C SER A 14 -24.48 -3.38 15.16
N LEU A 15 -24.14 -2.78 16.31
CA LEU A 15 -23.80 -1.36 16.45
C LEU A 15 -22.30 -1.09 16.53
N ALA A 16 -21.48 -2.02 16.03
CA ALA A 16 -20.08 -1.71 15.73
C ALA A 16 -20.04 -0.72 14.55
N LEU A 17 -20.26 0.57 14.85
CA LEU A 17 -19.81 1.68 14.02
C LEU A 17 -18.31 1.47 13.83
N ALA A 18 -17.91 1.13 12.61
CA ALA A 18 -16.52 1.10 12.23
C ALA A 18 -15.96 2.52 12.45
N ALA A 19 -15.24 2.73 13.54
CA ALA A 19 -14.41 3.90 13.79
C ALA A 19 -13.14 3.83 12.90
N GLY A 20 -13.31 3.46 11.63
CA GLY A 20 -12.31 3.76 10.62
C GLY A 20 -12.47 5.24 10.34
N GLY A 21 -11.50 6.07 10.77
CA GLY A 21 -11.47 7.47 10.38
C GLY A 21 -11.74 7.56 8.88
N ASN A 22 -12.69 8.40 8.48
CA ASN A 22 -13.02 8.63 7.07
C ASN A 22 -11.81 9.31 6.40
N VAL A 23 -10.80 8.52 6.07
CA VAL A 23 -9.74 8.95 5.16
C VAL A 23 -10.42 9.12 3.81
N ASN A 24 -10.37 10.33 3.27
CA ASN A 24 -10.85 10.58 1.93
C ASN A 24 -9.98 9.78 0.95
N LEU A 25 -10.61 8.87 0.19
CA LEU A 25 -9.90 8.05 -0.78
C LEU A 25 -10.10 8.66 -2.17
N ASP A 26 -8.99 9.00 -2.79
CA ASP A 26 -8.98 9.44 -4.17
C ASP A 26 -9.28 8.26 -5.10
N LYS A 27 -10.02 8.54 -6.17
CA LYS A 27 -10.39 7.53 -7.17
C LYS A 27 -9.20 7.16 -8.04
N ALA A 28 -8.82 5.89 -8.02
CA ALA A 28 -7.72 5.36 -8.82
C ALA A 28 -8.04 5.38 -10.32
N ASN A 29 -9.32 5.19 -10.68
CA ASN A 29 -9.82 5.18 -12.07
C ASN A 29 -8.99 4.29 -13.02
N ASN A 30 -8.49 3.17 -12.52
CA ASN A 30 -7.62 2.28 -13.30
C ASN A 30 -8.43 1.47 -14.32
N ASP A 31 -7.93 1.42 -15.56
CA ASP A 31 -8.47 0.59 -16.64
C ASP A 31 -7.70 -0.74 -16.72
N LEU A 32 -8.40 -1.85 -16.47
CA LEU A 32 -7.80 -3.20 -16.53
C LEU A 32 -7.61 -3.73 -17.97
N THR A 33 -8.09 -2.98 -18.97
CA THR A 33 -7.91 -3.29 -20.39
C THR A 33 -6.70 -2.57 -21.00
N ASP A 34 -6.22 -1.50 -20.37
CA ASP A 34 -5.02 -0.76 -20.78
C ASP A 34 -3.74 -1.56 -20.49
N LYS A 35 -3.27 -2.31 -21.49
CA LYS A 35 -2.05 -3.11 -21.36
C LYS A 35 -0.81 -2.27 -21.12
N ALA A 36 -0.70 -1.07 -21.70
CA ALA A 36 0.47 -0.23 -21.51
C ALA A 36 0.58 0.23 -20.04
N SER A 37 -0.54 0.68 -19.47
CA SER A 37 -0.61 1.03 -18.05
C SER A 37 -0.28 -0.15 -17.13
N LEU A 38 -0.85 -1.32 -17.40
CA LEU A 38 -0.58 -2.52 -16.60
C LEU A 38 0.88 -3.01 -16.72
N GLN A 39 1.49 -2.95 -17.91
CA GLN A 39 2.90 -3.26 -18.11
C GLN A 39 3.81 -2.29 -17.34
N ASN A 40 3.48 -0.99 -17.35
CA ASN A 40 4.17 -0.01 -16.52
C ASN A 40 4.01 -0.32 -15.02
N GLY A 41 2.82 -0.72 -14.59
CA GLY A 41 2.56 -1.17 -13.22
C GLY A 41 3.42 -2.39 -12.83
N ALA A 42 3.56 -3.38 -13.71
CA ALA A 42 4.44 -4.53 -13.48
C ALA A 42 5.91 -4.12 -13.37
N LYS A 43 6.38 -3.23 -14.26
CA LYS A 43 7.72 -2.64 -14.17
C LYS A 43 7.93 -1.95 -12.81
N LEU A 44 7.04 -1.07 -12.40
CA LEU A 44 7.14 -0.35 -11.13
C LEU A 44 7.13 -1.30 -9.93
N PHE A 45 6.25 -2.30 -9.93
CA PHE A 45 6.21 -3.32 -8.87
C PHE A 45 7.55 -4.04 -8.75
N MET A 46 8.12 -4.51 -9.87
CA MET A 46 9.39 -5.23 -9.84
C MET A 46 10.54 -4.35 -9.33
N ASN A 47 10.60 -3.08 -9.72
CA ASN A 47 11.70 -2.19 -9.37
C ASN A 47 11.60 -1.59 -7.95
N TYR A 48 10.39 -1.29 -7.47
CA TYR A 48 10.20 -0.55 -6.20
C TYR A 48 9.58 -1.38 -5.07
N CYS A 49 8.86 -2.44 -5.39
CA CYS A 49 8.07 -3.19 -4.40
C CYS A 49 8.64 -4.59 -4.14
N PHE A 50 9.07 -5.28 -5.19
CA PHE A 50 9.36 -6.73 -5.15
C PHE A 50 10.47 -7.11 -4.17
N ALA A 51 11.45 -6.22 -3.96
CA ALA A 51 12.53 -6.45 -3.00
C ALA A 51 12.01 -6.73 -1.58
N CYS A 52 10.91 -6.09 -1.18
CA CYS A 52 10.30 -6.25 0.15
C CYS A 52 9.03 -7.11 0.10
N HIS A 53 8.23 -6.97 -0.95
CA HIS A 53 6.92 -7.57 -1.07
C HIS A 53 6.89 -8.68 -2.13
N SER A 54 6.50 -9.88 -1.72
CA SER A 54 6.19 -10.94 -2.66
C SER A 54 4.78 -10.77 -3.24
N THR A 55 4.54 -11.44 -4.37
CA THR A 55 3.20 -11.81 -4.82
C THR A 55 3.19 -13.32 -4.95
N GLN A 56 3.36 -14.02 -3.83
CA GLN A 56 3.79 -15.42 -3.78
C GLN A 56 2.82 -16.43 -4.40
N TYR A 57 1.59 -16.03 -4.72
CA TYR A 57 0.62 -16.86 -5.44
C TYR A 57 0.49 -16.51 -6.93
N GLN A 58 1.27 -15.55 -7.43
CA GLN A 58 1.41 -15.22 -8.85
C GLN A 58 2.62 -15.92 -9.47
N ARG A 59 2.53 -16.26 -10.75
CA ARG A 59 3.65 -16.78 -11.55
C ARG A 59 4.09 -15.73 -12.57
N TYR A 60 5.39 -15.62 -12.83
CA TYR A 60 5.92 -14.68 -13.81
C TYR A 60 5.31 -14.89 -15.20
N GLU A 61 5.19 -16.15 -15.65
CA GLU A 61 4.58 -16.50 -16.94
C GLU A 61 3.13 -16.00 -17.04
N ARG A 62 2.36 -16.15 -15.95
CA ARG A 62 0.95 -15.74 -15.95
C ARG A 62 0.83 -14.23 -16.05
N VAL A 63 1.64 -13.49 -15.29
CA VAL A 63 1.71 -12.02 -15.40
C VAL A 63 2.12 -11.60 -16.80
N ALA A 64 3.18 -12.17 -17.36
CA ALA A 64 3.63 -11.85 -18.72
C ALA A 64 2.52 -12.10 -19.76
N THR A 65 1.88 -13.27 -19.71
CA THR A 65 0.81 -13.65 -20.64
C THR A 65 -0.40 -12.73 -20.51
N ASP A 66 -0.88 -12.48 -19.30
CA ASP A 66 -2.05 -11.64 -19.05
C ASP A 66 -1.78 -10.19 -19.46
N LEU A 67 -0.54 -9.72 -19.40
CA LEU A 67 -0.13 -8.38 -19.79
C LEU A 67 0.30 -8.27 -21.26
N GLY A 68 0.32 -9.37 -22.01
CA GLY A 68 0.78 -9.38 -23.40
C GLY A 68 2.27 -9.08 -23.57
N ILE A 69 3.09 -9.38 -22.55
CA ILE A 69 4.55 -9.21 -22.58
C ILE A 69 5.15 -10.49 -23.18
N PRO A 70 5.96 -10.41 -24.26
CA PRO A 70 6.70 -11.55 -24.75
C PRO A 70 7.54 -12.21 -23.66
N VAL A 71 7.51 -13.55 -23.58
CA VAL A 71 8.16 -14.31 -22.49
C VAL A 71 9.64 -13.97 -22.34
N ASP A 72 10.36 -13.79 -23.44
CA ASP A 72 11.80 -13.48 -23.39
C ASP A 72 12.05 -12.08 -22.79
N LEU A 73 11.21 -11.09 -23.14
CA LEU A 73 11.28 -9.76 -22.53
C LEU A 73 10.89 -9.78 -21.06
N ALA A 74 9.91 -10.60 -20.68
CA ALA A 74 9.53 -10.75 -19.27
C ALA A 74 10.65 -11.39 -18.46
N LYS A 75 11.33 -12.42 -18.98
CA LYS A 75 12.51 -13.01 -18.33
C LYS A 75 13.63 -11.98 -18.18
N GLU A 76 13.93 -11.25 -19.25
CA GLU A 76 15.02 -10.27 -19.25
C GLU A 76 14.77 -9.09 -18.29
N ASN A 77 13.53 -8.59 -18.21
CA ASN A 77 13.24 -7.31 -17.54
C ASN A 77 12.46 -7.44 -16.22
N LEU A 78 11.83 -8.58 -15.95
CA LEU A 78 10.97 -8.79 -14.76
C LEU A 78 11.42 -9.96 -13.88
N VAL A 79 12.40 -10.77 -14.30
CA VAL A 79 12.93 -11.88 -13.50
C VAL A 79 14.40 -11.56 -13.15
N PHE A 80 14.61 -10.98 -11.97
CA PHE A 80 15.94 -10.53 -11.56
C PHE A 80 16.79 -11.61 -10.89
N ASP A 81 16.18 -12.69 -10.42
CA ASP A 81 16.90 -13.86 -9.91
C ASP A 81 17.34 -14.73 -11.09
N PRO A 82 18.65 -14.91 -11.34
CA PRO A 82 19.15 -15.68 -12.46
C PRO A 82 18.79 -17.18 -12.39
N GLU A 83 18.45 -17.69 -11.20
CA GLU A 83 18.06 -19.09 -11.01
C GLU A 83 16.54 -19.29 -11.16
N ALA A 84 15.76 -18.20 -11.11
CA ALA A 84 14.31 -18.27 -11.24
C ALA A 84 13.89 -18.53 -12.69
N LYS A 85 12.89 -19.39 -12.86
CA LYS A 85 12.28 -19.72 -14.15
C LYS A 85 11.02 -18.90 -14.35
N ILE A 86 10.65 -18.66 -15.61
CA ILE A 86 9.40 -17.95 -15.94
C ILE A 86 8.16 -18.64 -15.35
N GLY A 87 8.17 -19.96 -15.18
CA GLY A 87 7.07 -20.69 -14.57
C GLY A 87 7.00 -20.58 -13.04
N ASP A 88 8.01 -20.00 -12.38
CA ASP A 88 8.10 -19.97 -10.92
C ASP A 88 7.16 -18.93 -10.31
N LEU A 89 6.91 -19.10 -9.00
CA LEU A 89 6.15 -18.14 -8.21
C LEU A 89 6.98 -16.89 -7.95
N MET A 90 6.31 -15.75 -7.84
CA MET A 90 6.92 -14.45 -7.57
C MET A 90 7.20 -14.28 -6.07
N VAL A 91 8.20 -15.00 -5.59
CA VAL A 91 8.73 -14.91 -4.22
C VAL A 91 10.05 -14.15 -4.20
N ASN A 92 10.25 -13.31 -3.19
CA ASN A 92 11.51 -12.62 -2.98
C ASN A 92 12.38 -13.34 -1.92
N ALA A 93 13.63 -12.91 -1.81
CA ALA A 93 14.59 -13.49 -0.87
C ALA A 93 14.48 -12.93 0.57
N MET A 94 13.51 -12.04 0.86
CA MET A 94 13.46 -11.31 2.13
C MET A 94 13.04 -12.21 3.30
N PRO A 95 13.89 -12.43 4.32
CA PRO A 95 13.53 -13.25 5.47
C PRO A 95 12.55 -12.50 6.40
N GLN A 96 11.36 -13.06 6.61
CA GLN A 96 10.27 -12.45 7.40
C GLN A 96 10.71 -11.96 8.79
N LYS A 97 11.51 -12.76 9.51
CA LYS A 97 12.00 -12.41 10.86
C LYS A 97 12.92 -11.17 10.85
N GLN A 98 13.80 -11.07 9.85
CA GLN A 98 14.73 -9.95 9.72
C GLN A 98 13.98 -8.71 9.26
N ALA A 99 13.06 -8.86 8.31
CA ALA A 99 12.20 -7.78 7.85
C ALA A 99 11.36 -7.18 8.99
N ALA A 100 10.81 -8.01 9.87
CA ALA A 100 10.10 -7.52 11.06
C ALA A 100 11.00 -6.73 12.02
N ALA A 101 12.27 -7.12 12.16
CA ALA A 101 13.22 -6.37 12.98
C ALA A 101 13.60 -5.01 12.35
N TRP A 102 13.66 -4.92 11.01
CA TRP A 102 14.02 -3.69 10.29
C TRP A 102 12.85 -2.71 10.16
N PHE A 103 11.65 -3.20 9.88
CA PHE A 103 10.48 -2.38 9.55
C PHE A 103 9.42 -2.32 10.67
N GLY A 104 9.67 -2.99 11.80
CA GLY A 104 8.74 -3.13 12.92
C GLY A 104 7.66 -4.21 12.70
N ALA A 105 7.38 -4.58 11.45
CA ALA A 105 6.54 -5.71 11.06
C ALA A 105 7.04 -6.27 9.73
N ALA A 106 6.79 -7.55 9.48
CA ALA A 106 7.17 -8.12 8.19
C ALA A 106 6.30 -7.53 7.06
N PRO A 107 6.89 -7.14 5.91
CA PRO A 107 6.13 -6.65 4.78
C PRO A 107 5.08 -7.69 4.33
N PRO A 108 3.81 -7.29 4.15
CA PRO A 108 2.76 -8.22 3.73
C PRO A 108 3.00 -8.71 2.30
N ASP A 109 2.50 -9.91 2.00
CA ASP A 109 2.33 -10.37 0.62
C ASP A 109 1.26 -9.52 -0.09
N LEU A 110 1.52 -9.16 -1.34
CA LEU A 110 0.67 -8.25 -2.10
C LEU A 110 -0.21 -8.95 -3.14
N THR A 111 -0.24 -10.29 -3.23
CA THR A 111 -1.04 -11.00 -4.24
C THR A 111 -2.50 -10.53 -4.26
N LEU A 112 -3.10 -10.29 -3.09
CA LEU A 112 -4.52 -9.93 -2.96
C LEU A 112 -4.75 -8.56 -2.30
N VAL A 113 -3.70 -7.74 -2.16
CA VAL A 113 -3.81 -6.48 -1.39
C VAL A 113 -4.87 -5.54 -1.96
N ALA A 114 -4.99 -5.45 -3.29
CA ALA A 114 -6.01 -4.63 -3.96
C ALA A 114 -7.44 -5.13 -3.68
N ARG A 115 -7.62 -6.43 -3.46
CA ARG A 115 -8.93 -7.02 -3.11
C ARG A 115 -9.28 -6.80 -1.64
N VAL A 116 -8.29 -6.83 -0.75
CA VAL A 116 -8.48 -6.68 0.70
C VAL A 116 -8.67 -5.22 1.09
N ARG A 117 -7.89 -4.30 0.50
CA ARG A 117 -7.89 -2.88 0.85
C ARG A 117 -8.71 -2.01 -0.11
N GLY A 118 -8.87 -2.44 -1.36
CA GLY A 118 -9.46 -1.64 -2.44
C GLY A 118 -8.41 -0.86 -3.24
N VAL A 119 -8.68 -0.65 -4.54
CA VAL A 119 -7.77 0.06 -5.46
C VAL A 119 -7.59 1.53 -5.10
N ASP A 120 -8.68 2.20 -4.72
CA ASP A 120 -8.67 3.61 -4.28
C ASP A 120 -7.82 3.79 -3.01
N TRP A 121 -7.87 2.81 -2.10
CA TRP A 121 -7.04 2.83 -0.89
C TRP A 121 -5.56 2.72 -1.22
N LEU A 122 -5.16 1.78 -2.11
CA LEU A 122 -3.77 1.63 -2.53
C LEU A 122 -3.26 2.89 -3.25
N TYR A 123 -4.07 3.41 -4.16
CA TYR A 123 -3.73 4.61 -4.92
C TYR A 123 -3.55 5.84 -4.03
N THR A 124 -4.42 6.00 -3.02
CA THR A 124 -4.31 7.08 -2.04
C THR A 124 -3.10 6.84 -1.14
N TYR A 125 -2.95 5.64 -0.57
CA TYR A 125 -1.82 5.28 0.28
C TYR A 125 -0.46 5.57 -0.36
N LEU A 126 -0.26 5.20 -1.63
CA LEU A 126 1.01 5.43 -2.33
C LEU A 126 1.32 6.89 -2.64
N ARG A 127 0.35 7.81 -2.56
CA ARG A 127 0.52 9.25 -2.87
C ARG A 127 0.44 10.15 -1.65
N THR A 128 0.13 9.60 -0.48
CA THR A 128 -0.08 10.38 0.75
C THR A 128 1.02 10.18 1.77
N PHE A 129 2.25 9.90 1.33
CA PHE A 129 3.43 9.99 2.18
C PHE A 129 3.76 11.45 2.44
N TYR A 130 4.27 11.76 3.63
CA TYR A 130 4.69 13.11 4.00
C TYR A 130 5.86 13.06 4.98
N VAL A 131 6.64 14.15 5.05
CA VAL A 131 7.78 14.30 5.96
C VAL A 131 7.33 14.24 7.42
N ASP A 132 7.92 13.32 8.19
CA ASP A 132 7.71 13.19 9.63
C ASP A 132 9.00 12.69 10.31
N PRO A 133 9.86 13.60 10.82
CA PRO A 133 11.14 13.24 11.43
C PRO A 133 11.01 12.39 12.71
N SER A 134 9.79 12.26 13.27
CA SER A 134 9.56 11.40 14.43
C SER A 134 9.50 9.91 14.08
N ARG A 135 9.39 9.57 12.79
CA ARG A 135 9.28 8.19 12.30
C ARG A 135 10.65 7.61 11.93
N PRO A 136 10.85 6.28 12.01
CA PRO A 136 12.14 5.64 11.71
C PRO A 136 12.70 5.95 10.32
N PHE A 137 11.83 6.15 9.32
CA PHE A 137 12.21 6.46 7.94
C PHE A 137 12.00 7.92 7.56
N GLY A 138 11.77 8.81 8.54
CA GLY A 138 11.57 10.24 8.30
C GLY A 138 10.28 10.60 7.56
N VAL A 139 9.39 9.63 7.34
CA VAL A 139 8.10 9.82 6.65
C VAL A 139 6.97 9.11 7.39
N ASN A 140 5.76 9.61 7.19
CA ASN A 140 4.52 9.00 7.66
C ASN A 140 3.45 9.05 6.54
N ASN A 141 2.24 8.58 6.81
CA ASN A 141 1.19 8.48 5.79
C ASN A 141 -0.19 8.86 6.33
N THR A 142 -0.93 9.71 5.61
CA THR A 142 -2.25 10.18 6.07
C THR A 142 -3.33 9.10 5.95
N THR A 143 -3.17 8.13 5.03
CA THR A 143 -4.08 6.99 4.84
C THR A 143 -3.81 5.86 5.82
N PHE A 144 -2.56 5.70 6.24
CA PHE A 144 -2.13 4.67 7.19
C PHE A 144 -1.15 5.25 8.22
N PRO A 145 -1.66 5.90 9.29
CA PRO A 145 -0.82 6.54 10.28
C PRO A 145 0.15 5.56 10.96
N ASN A 146 1.35 6.05 11.29
CA ASN A 146 2.44 5.28 11.89
C ASN A 146 2.97 4.16 11.00
N VAL A 147 2.89 4.36 9.69
CA VAL A 147 3.43 3.42 8.68
C VAL A 147 4.89 3.05 8.99
N GLY A 148 5.20 1.76 8.82
CA GLY A 148 6.57 1.21 8.95
C GLY A 148 7.27 1.03 7.60
N MET A 149 6.64 1.49 6.51
CA MET A 149 7.18 1.45 5.15
C MET A 149 7.91 2.77 4.85
N PRO A 150 9.14 2.73 4.29
CA PRO A 150 9.77 3.93 3.74
C PRO A 150 8.99 4.46 2.52
N HIS A 151 9.25 5.70 2.11
CA HIS A 151 8.65 6.25 0.89
C HIS A 151 9.37 5.71 -0.36
N VAL A 152 9.02 4.50 -0.78
CA VAL A 152 9.70 3.81 -1.89
C VAL A 152 9.58 4.50 -3.25
N LEU A 153 8.64 5.44 -3.41
CA LEU A 153 8.43 6.19 -4.66
C LEU A 153 8.94 7.64 -4.56
N GLU A 154 9.71 7.98 -3.52
CA GLU A 154 10.23 9.33 -3.27
C GLU A 154 10.94 9.91 -4.51
N GLU A 155 11.79 9.12 -5.16
CA GLU A 155 12.51 9.53 -6.38
C GLU A 155 11.58 9.93 -7.54
N LEU A 156 10.34 9.43 -7.54
CA LEU A 156 9.35 9.68 -8.58
C LEU A 156 8.31 10.73 -8.19
N GLN A 157 8.18 11.05 -6.90
CA GLN A 157 7.08 11.86 -6.37
C GLN A 157 7.57 13.10 -5.59
N GLY A 158 8.84 13.13 -5.17
CA GLY A 158 9.32 13.99 -4.10
C GLY A 158 8.74 13.56 -2.74
N ILE A 159 9.00 14.35 -1.69
CA ILE A 159 8.38 14.15 -0.38
C ILE A 159 7.57 15.40 0.00
N PRO A 160 6.24 15.29 0.12
CA PRO A 160 5.40 16.40 0.58
C PRO A 160 5.64 16.77 2.06
N THR A 161 5.51 18.06 2.38
CA THR A 161 5.46 18.56 3.76
C THR A 161 4.01 18.68 4.23
N PRO A 162 3.66 18.24 5.46
CA PRO A 162 2.29 18.34 5.97
C PRO A 162 1.89 19.77 6.33
N ILE A 163 0.66 20.15 5.97
CA ILE A 163 0.01 21.40 6.39
C ILE A 163 -0.88 21.09 7.59
N PHE A 164 -0.62 21.74 8.72
CA PHE A 164 -1.37 21.55 9.95
C PHE A 164 -2.38 22.67 10.18
N GLU A 165 -3.56 22.29 10.67
CA GLU A 165 -4.52 23.20 11.29
C GLU A 165 -4.83 22.74 12.71
N THR A 166 -5.06 23.71 13.59
CA THR A 166 -5.58 23.43 14.93
C THR A 166 -7.08 23.20 14.85
N LYS A 167 -7.54 22.03 15.30
CA LYS A 167 -8.97 21.74 15.46
C LYS A 167 -9.26 21.32 16.88
N VAL A 168 -10.45 21.67 17.36
CA VAL A 168 -10.96 21.16 18.63
C VAL A 168 -11.63 19.81 18.38
N VAL A 169 -11.05 18.74 18.89
CA VAL A 169 -11.61 17.39 18.85
C VAL A 169 -11.86 16.97 20.29
N ASP A 170 -13.10 16.61 20.62
CA ASP A 170 -13.53 16.22 21.97
C ASP A 170 -13.18 17.24 23.09
N GLY A 171 -13.11 18.53 22.74
CA GLY A 171 -12.81 19.62 23.67
C GLY A 171 -11.31 19.91 23.86
N GLU A 172 -10.43 19.17 23.18
CA GLU A 172 -8.99 19.39 23.17
C GLU A 172 -8.53 19.96 21.82
N GLU A 173 -7.60 20.92 21.86
CA GLU A 173 -6.93 21.44 20.67
C GLU A 173 -5.91 20.40 20.16
N VAL A 174 -6.12 19.92 18.94
CA VAL A 174 -5.24 18.97 18.26
C VAL A 174 -4.80 19.53 16.92
N GLN A 175 -3.52 19.32 16.59
CA GLN A 175 -3.00 19.60 15.25
C GLN A 175 -3.42 18.47 14.33
N VAL A 176 -4.19 18.80 13.29
CA VAL A 176 -4.60 17.85 12.26
C VAL A 176 -3.97 18.20 10.93
N ILE A 177 -3.59 17.19 10.16
CA ILE A 177 -3.13 17.38 8.79
C ILE A 177 -4.35 17.64 7.91
N VAL A 178 -4.39 18.79 7.26
CA VAL A 178 -5.48 19.17 6.35
C VAL A 178 -5.07 19.12 4.88
N GLY A 179 -3.77 18.99 4.62
CA GLY A 179 -3.21 18.84 3.30
C GLY A 179 -1.72 18.59 3.36
N THR A 180 -1.11 18.44 2.20
CA THR A 180 0.32 18.33 2.02
C THR A 180 0.73 19.23 0.86
N GLU A 181 1.87 19.89 0.97
CA GLU A 181 2.46 20.68 -0.11
C GLU A 181 3.75 20.04 -0.62
N THR A 182 4.01 20.18 -1.91
CA THR A 182 5.27 19.73 -2.52
C THR A 182 5.97 20.92 -3.15
N ASP A 183 7.29 20.96 -3.03
CA ASP A 183 8.16 22.04 -3.49
C ASP A 183 8.26 22.11 -5.04
N GLY A 184 7.48 21.28 -5.75
CA GLY A 184 7.45 21.20 -7.20
C GLY A 184 8.63 20.45 -7.85
N VAL A 185 9.55 19.90 -7.05
CA VAL A 185 10.69 19.11 -7.56
C VAL A 185 10.29 17.64 -7.65
N VAL A 186 9.60 17.29 -8.73
CA VAL A 186 9.60 15.91 -9.22
C VAL A 186 10.88 15.77 -10.03
N SER A 187 11.88 15.05 -9.50
CA SER A 187 13.14 14.79 -10.23
C SER A 187 12.92 13.91 -11.45
#